data_AF-A0A7C4H6Y6-F1
#
_entry.id   AF-A0A7C4H6Y6-F1
#
_cell.length_a   1.000
_cell.length_b   1.000
_cell.length_c   1.000
_cell.angle_alpha   90.00
_cell.angle_beta   90.00
_cell.angle_gamma   90.00
#
_symmetry.space_group_name_H-M   'P 1'
#
loop_
_entity.id
_entity.type
_entity.pdbx_description
1 polymer ?
#
loop_
_entity_poly.entity_id
_entity_poly.type
_entity_poly.pdbx_seq_one_letter_code
_entity_poly.pdbx_strand_id
1 'polypeptide(L)'
;MPALDTISSLIGPLKQLLSVLKDLYKKRKIVEKLYHALSSELESYLSAYERAIETVEEQIFPLLRSIDSDPSRYKIIQVVRAVADLFLVLSEIIETFVKVAKACKDVASFEMFMKHLSEADYRLFDFVKVMAESVKDDTMVINSKFYRFIKMYGDDFIKGKIEDIEKAIGECKPYIDIVRKYVKPNISKSYIPKKTVKQLVNSYRKLRAATRKVKISKTETIDLKRYVPLKLLPIVLLYEEFLS
;
A
#
# COMPACT_ATOMS: atom_id res chain seq x y z
N MET A 1 7.74 6.97 -1.20
CA MET A 1 8.11 6.22 -2.43
C MET A 1 6.88 6.22 -3.32
N PRO A 2 6.91 6.83 -4.52
CA PRO A 2 5.69 7.23 -5.21
C PRO A 2 4.69 6.09 -5.45
N ALA A 3 5.15 4.85 -5.68
CA ALA A 3 4.28 3.69 -5.90
C ALA A 3 3.49 3.30 -4.64
N LEU A 4 4.12 3.17 -3.46
CA LEU A 4 3.39 2.83 -2.24
C LEU A 4 2.45 3.96 -1.83
N ASP A 5 2.86 5.22 -1.97
CA ASP A 5 2.01 6.38 -1.68
C ASP A 5 0.76 6.38 -2.56
N THR A 6 0.93 6.06 -3.86
CA THR A 6 -0.21 5.96 -4.79
C THR A 6 -1.11 4.77 -4.46
N ILE A 7 -0.56 3.58 -4.25
CA ILE A 7 -1.35 2.37 -3.95
C ILE A 7 -2.18 2.57 -2.68
N SER A 8 -1.54 3.13 -1.66
CA SER A 8 -2.12 3.47 -0.37
C SER A 8 -3.31 4.41 -0.48
N SER A 9 -3.23 5.43 -1.34
CA SER A 9 -4.33 6.39 -1.56
C SER A 9 -5.62 5.75 -2.09
N LEU A 10 -5.52 4.53 -2.63
CA LEU A 10 -6.62 3.85 -3.29
C LEU A 10 -7.37 2.89 -2.38
N ILE A 11 -7.04 2.81 -1.09
CA ILE A 11 -7.79 1.90 -0.20
C ILE A 11 -9.26 2.30 -0.06
N GLY A 12 -9.57 3.60 -0.04
CA GLY A 12 -10.95 4.09 0.04
C GLY A 12 -11.81 3.60 -1.13
N PRO A 13 -11.42 3.89 -2.39
CA PRO A 13 -12.12 3.37 -3.57
C PRO A 13 -12.22 1.83 -3.58
N LEU A 14 -11.16 1.12 -3.17
CA LEU A 14 -11.13 -0.35 -3.16
C LEU A 14 -12.11 -0.96 -2.14
N LYS A 15 -12.20 -0.38 -0.94
CA LYS A 15 -13.18 -0.80 0.08
C LYS A 15 -14.61 -0.55 -0.38
N GLN A 16 -14.86 0.63 -0.97
CA GLN A 16 -16.18 0.98 -1.48
C GLN A 16 -16.58 0.09 -2.67
N LEU A 17 -15.65 -0.23 -3.56
CA LEU A 17 -15.86 -1.19 -4.65
C LEU A 17 -16.26 -2.55 -4.10
N LEU A 18 -15.54 -3.10 -3.12
CA LEU A 18 -15.90 -4.38 -2.51
C LEU A 18 -17.30 -4.37 -1.89
N SER A 19 -17.68 -3.27 -1.23
CA SER A 19 -19.03 -3.11 -0.67
C SER A 19 -20.12 -3.09 -1.75
N VAL A 20 -19.93 -2.30 -2.81
CA VAL A 20 -20.91 -2.20 -3.91
C VAL A 20 -21.01 -3.52 -4.67
N LEU A 21 -19.90 -4.24 -4.85
CA LEU A 21 -19.91 -5.58 -5.44
C LEU A 21 -20.78 -6.54 -4.62
N LYS A 22 -20.63 -6.54 -3.28
CA LYS A 22 -21.42 -7.38 -2.37
C LYS A 22 -22.93 -7.10 -2.52
N ASP A 23 -23.30 -5.82 -2.65
CA ASP A 23 -24.69 -5.43 -2.83
C ASP A 23 -25.25 -5.76 -4.22
N LEU A 24 -24.46 -5.55 -5.27
CA LEU A 24 -24.83 -5.91 -6.64
C LEU A 24 -25.00 -7.42 -6.81
N TYR A 25 -24.14 -8.23 -6.19
CA TYR A 25 -24.28 -9.68 -6.17
C TYR A 25 -25.61 -10.12 -5.54
N LYS A 26 -25.94 -9.58 -4.36
CA LYS A 26 -27.20 -9.86 -3.66
C LYS A 26 -28.43 -9.46 -4.47
N LYS A 27 -28.40 -8.29 -5.13
CA LYS A 27 -29.58 -7.71 -5.80
C LYS A 27 -29.81 -8.22 -7.21
N ARG A 28 -28.75 -8.42 -8.00
CA ARG A 28 -28.86 -8.62 -9.46
C ARG A 28 -28.33 -9.95 -9.96
N LYS A 29 -27.81 -10.83 -9.08
CA LYS A 29 -27.21 -12.13 -9.46
C LYS A 29 -26.21 -11.98 -10.63
N ILE A 30 -25.39 -10.93 -10.58
CA ILE A 30 -24.30 -10.71 -11.55
C ILE A 30 -23.49 -12.01 -11.65
N VAL A 31 -22.97 -12.31 -12.86
CA VAL A 31 -22.16 -13.49 -13.17
C VAL A 31 -21.23 -13.83 -12.01
N GLU A 32 -21.60 -14.86 -11.25
CA GLU A 32 -21.03 -15.23 -9.95
C GLU A 32 -19.51 -15.35 -10.01
N LYS A 33 -18.99 -15.89 -11.13
CA LYS A 33 -17.55 -16.05 -11.40
C LYS A 33 -16.78 -14.74 -11.48
N LEU A 34 -17.37 -13.69 -12.09
CA LEU A 34 -16.75 -12.35 -12.23
C LEU A 34 -16.70 -11.62 -10.90
N TYR A 35 -17.82 -11.69 -10.16
CA TYR A 35 -17.91 -11.15 -8.82
C TYR A 35 -16.88 -11.79 -7.88
N HIS A 36 -16.76 -13.13 -7.90
CA HIS A 36 -15.80 -13.82 -7.05
C HIS A 36 -14.35 -13.52 -7.40
N ALA A 37 -14.02 -13.44 -8.70
CA ALA A 37 -12.66 -13.12 -9.14
C ALA A 37 -12.22 -11.73 -8.65
N LEU A 38 -13.02 -10.68 -8.90
CA LEU A 38 -12.67 -9.32 -8.47
C LEU A 38 -12.72 -9.17 -6.94
N SER A 39 -13.71 -9.76 -6.28
CA SER A 39 -13.84 -9.65 -4.81
C SER A 39 -12.71 -10.36 -4.09
N SER A 40 -12.27 -11.53 -4.57
CA SER A 40 -11.14 -12.28 -4.00
C SER A 40 -9.83 -11.48 -4.07
N GLU A 41 -9.57 -10.82 -5.20
CA GLU A 41 -8.37 -9.97 -5.35
C GLU A 41 -8.44 -8.71 -4.46
N LEU A 42 -9.62 -8.11 -4.33
CA LEU A 42 -9.86 -6.99 -3.41
C LEU A 42 -9.65 -7.40 -1.94
N GLU A 43 -10.21 -8.53 -1.53
CA GLU A 43 -10.06 -9.06 -0.17
C GLU A 43 -8.60 -9.42 0.13
N SER A 44 -7.89 -10.01 -0.84
CA SER A 44 -6.46 -10.29 -0.72
C SER A 44 -5.63 -9.01 -0.51
N TYR A 45 -5.92 -7.95 -1.28
CA TYR A 45 -5.27 -6.65 -1.11
C TYR A 45 -5.55 -6.04 0.27
N LEU A 46 -6.81 -6.03 0.69
CA LEU A 46 -7.21 -5.45 1.98
C LEU A 46 -6.61 -6.23 3.16
N SER A 47 -6.52 -7.56 3.06
CA SER A 47 -5.86 -8.39 4.08
C SER A 47 -4.36 -8.14 4.15
N ALA A 48 -3.66 -8.01 3.01
CA ALA A 48 -2.25 -7.65 2.99
C ALA A 48 -2.00 -6.26 3.60
N TYR A 49 -2.93 -5.34 3.36
CA TYR A 49 -2.92 -4.01 3.93
C TYR A 49 -3.08 -4.00 5.46
N GLU A 50 -4.05 -4.74 5.98
CA GLU A 50 -4.29 -4.85 7.43
C GLU A 50 -3.08 -5.47 8.14
N ARG A 51 -2.48 -6.52 7.58
CA ARG A 51 -1.23 -7.10 8.08
C ARG A 51 -0.07 -6.11 8.12
N ALA A 52 0.01 -5.15 7.20
CA ALA A 52 1.06 -4.14 7.22
C ALA A 52 0.89 -3.18 8.40
N ILE A 53 -0.34 -2.77 8.68
CA ILE A 53 -0.68 -1.94 9.84
C ILE A 53 -0.33 -2.70 11.12
N GLU A 54 -0.81 -3.95 11.26
CA GLU A 54 -0.53 -4.79 12.42
C GLU A 54 0.99 -4.98 12.63
N THR A 55 1.74 -5.22 11.56
CA THR A 55 3.21 -5.36 11.64
C THR A 55 3.86 -4.09 12.20
N VAL A 56 3.40 -2.91 11.81
CA VAL A 56 3.95 -1.65 12.32
C VAL A 56 3.49 -1.36 13.74
N GLU A 57 2.18 -1.42 13.99
CA GLU A 57 1.57 -1.02 15.26
C GLU A 57 1.87 -2.01 16.39
N GLU A 58 1.86 -3.32 16.10
CA GLU A 58 1.97 -4.37 17.12
C GLU A 58 3.38 -4.96 17.26
N GLN A 59 4.22 -4.84 16.22
CA GLN A 59 5.57 -5.41 16.24
C GLN A 59 6.66 -4.34 16.23
N ILE A 60 6.69 -3.48 15.21
CA ILE A 60 7.81 -2.54 15.04
C ILE A 60 7.77 -1.42 16.08
N PHE A 61 6.64 -0.75 16.27
CA PHE A 61 6.52 0.36 17.21
C PHE A 61 6.82 -0.04 18.66
N PRO A 62 6.29 -1.15 19.19
CA PRO A 62 6.65 -1.61 20.53
C PRO A 62 8.16 -1.89 20.66
N LEU A 63 8.78 -2.51 19.66
CA LEU A 63 10.22 -2.76 19.66
C LEU A 63 11.03 -1.45 19.64
N LEU A 64 10.62 -0.47 18.84
CA LEU A 64 11.27 0.85 18.80
C LEU A 64 11.10 1.60 20.12
N ARG A 65 9.92 1.58 20.75
CA ARG A 65 9.70 2.17 22.09
C ARG A 65 10.60 1.56 23.16
N SER A 66 10.95 0.29 23.01
CA SER A 66 11.79 -0.42 23.97
C SER A 66 13.29 -0.06 23.84
N ILE A 67 13.69 0.69 22.81
CA ILE A 67 15.09 1.09 22.60
C ILE A 67 15.42 2.31 23.46
N ASP A 68 16.37 2.09 24.36
CA ASP A 68 17.00 3.04 25.26
C ASP A 68 18.32 3.58 24.70
N SER A 69 19.01 4.42 25.46
CA SER A 69 20.21 5.12 25.01
C SER A 69 21.40 4.22 24.65
N ASP A 70 21.41 2.98 25.15
CA ASP A 70 22.36 1.92 24.79
C ASP A 70 21.62 0.59 24.48
N PRO A 71 21.07 0.45 23.26
CA PRO A 71 20.22 -0.67 22.94
C PRO A 71 21.00 -1.97 22.84
N SER A 72 20.45 -3.01 23.48
CA SER A 72 21.03 -4.33 23.37
C SER A 72 21.00 -4.87 21.93
N ARG A 73 21.99 -5.71 21.63
CA ARG A 73 22.12 -6.38 20.33
C ARG A 73 20.86 -7.12 19.93
N TYR A 74 20.21 -7.74 20.91
CA TYR A 74 18.98 -8.48 20.72
C TYR A 74 17.82 -7.58 20.25
N LYS A 75 17.61 -6.41 20.88
CA LYS A 75 16.56 -5.45 20.49
C LYS A 75 16.74 -4.97 19.05
N ILE A 76 17.97 -4.62 18.67
CA ILE A 76 18.28 -4.18 17.29
C ILE A 76 18.00 -5.31 16.28
N ILE A 77 18.40 -6.55 16.59
CA ILE A 77 18.13 -7.71 15.73
C ILE A 77 16.61 -7.93 15.56
N GLN A 78 15.82 -7.77 16.62
CA GLN A 78 14.36 -7.92 16.55
C GLN A 78 13.74 -6.86 15.64
N VAL A 79 14.13 -5.60 15.78
CA VAL A 79 13.65 -4.53 14.88
C VAL A 79 13.99 -4.85 13.43
N VAL A 80 15.22 -5.28 13.15
CA VAL A 80 15.63 -5.59 11.77
C VAL A 80 14.88 -6.78 11.19
N ARG A 81 14.52 -7.78 12.00
CA ARG A 81 13.66 -8.89 11.56
C ARG A 81 12.24 -8.41 11.25
N ALA A 82 11.64 -7.64 12.16
CA ALA A 82 10.29 -7.10 11.95
C ALA A 82 10.21 -6.21 10.70
N VAL A 83 11.25 -5.43 10.42
CA VAL A 83 11.35 -4.64 9.18
C VAL A 83 11.52 -5.53 7.95
N ALA A 84 12.29 -6.61 8.04
CA ALA A 84 12.40 -7.57 6.94
C ALA A 84 11.04 -8.23 6.63
N ASP A 85 10.22 -8.47 7.65
CA ASP A 85 8.87 -9.01 7.47
C ASP A 85 7.92 -7.95 6.89
N LEU A 86 8.01 -6.69 7.37
CA LEU A 86 7.29 -5.57 6.77
C LEU A 86 7.59 -5.43 5.27
N PHE A 87 8.85 -5.58 4.84
CA PHE A 87 9.19 -5.53 3.41
C PHE A 87 8.51 -6.65 2.59
N LEU A 88 8.28 -7.82 3.18
CA LEU A 88 7.52 -8.89 2.52
C LEU A 88 6.04 -8.52 2.39
N VAL A 89 5.44 -8.00 3.46
CA VAL A 89 4.04 -7.58 3.44
C VAL A 89 3.82 -6.42 2.45
N LEU A 90 4.73 -5.44 2.41
CA LEU A 90 4.69 -4.36 1.42
C LEU A 90 4.84 -4.89 -0.02
N SER A 91 5.66 -5.92 -0.23
CA SER A 91 5.76 -6.57 -1.54
C SER A 91 4.43 -7.19 -1.94
N GLU A 92 3.76 -7.88 -1.00
CA GLU A 92 2.46 -8.51 -1.21
C GLU A 92 1.35 -7.49 -1.50
N ILE A 93 1.33 -6.34 -0.80
CA ILE A 93 0.42 -5.23 -1.09
C ILE A 93 0.55 -4.77 -2.55
N ILE A 94 1.77 -4.60 -3.05
CA ILE A 94 2.00 -4.16 -4.43
C ILE A 94 1.55 -5.24 -5.42
N GLU A 95 1.85 -6.51 -5.14
CA GLU A 95 1.48 -7.60 -6.03
C GLU A 95 -0.03 -7.81 -6.11
N THR A 96 -0.71 -7.81 -4.97
CA THR A 96 -2.19 -7.88 -4.90
C THR A 96 -2.84 -6.67 -5.55
N PHE A 97 -2.27 -5.47 -5.39
CA PHE A 97 -2.76 -4.28 -6.09
C PHE A 97 -2.69 -4.41 -7.62
N VAL A 98 -1.58 -4.94 -8.15
CA VAL A 98 -1.46 -5.21 -9.60
C VAL A 98 -2.48 -6.26 -10.06
N LYS A 99 -2.74 -7.29 -9.24
CA LYS A 99 -3.80 -8.27 -9.54
C LYS A 99 -5.19 -7.64 -9.55
N VAL A 100 -5.49 -6.75 -8.60
CA VAL A 100 -6.75 -5.99 -8.61
C VAL A 100 -6.88 -5.17 -9.90
N ALA A 101 -5.82 -4.47 -10.32
CA ALA A 101 -5.87 -3.69 -11.55
C ALA A 101 -6.14 -4.57 -12.79
N LYS A 102 -5.55 -5.77 -12.83
CA LYS A 102 -5.84 -6.77 -13.88
C LYS A 102 -7.28 -7.27 -13.82
N ALA A 103 -7.79 -7.58 -12.63
CA ALA A 103 -9.18 -7.96 -12.46
C ALA A 103 -10.13 -6.82 -12.90
N CYS A 104 -9.79 -5.55 -12.62
CA CYS A 104 -10.51 -4.38 -13.13
C CYS A 104 -10.51 -4.34 -14.67
N LYS A 105 -9.38 -4.67 -15.31
CA LYS A 105 -9.29 -4.77 -16.77
C LYS A 105 -10.19 -5.86 -17.33
N ASP A 106 -10.20 -7.03 -16.69
CA ASP A 106 -11.05 -8.14 -17.11
C ASP A 106 -12.53 -7.77 -16.99
N VAL A 107 -12.95 -7.22 -15.83
CA VAL A 107 -14.36 -6.86 -15.61
C VAL A 107 -14.81 -5.68 -16.48
N ALA A 108 -13.90 -4.77 -16.85
CA ALA A 108 -14.21 -3.62 -17.70
C ALA A 108 -14.67 -4.02 -19.11
N SER A 109 -14.32 -5.23 -19.56
CA SER A 109 -14.81 -5.78 -20.84
C SER A 109 -16.26 -6.25 -20.80
N PHE A 110 -16.87 -6.39 -19.61
CA PHE A 110 -18.24 -6.84 -19.44
C PHE A 110 -19.21 -5.67 -19.35
N GLU A 111 -19.80 -5.29 -20.49
CA GLU A 111 -20.68 -4.12 -20.61
C GLU A 111 -21.83 -4.10 -19.60
N MET A 112 -22.50 -5.24 -19.38
CA MET A 112 -23.62 -5.33 -18.44
C MET A 112 -23.18 -5.08 -16.99
N PHE A 113 -22.00 -5.58 -16.60
CA PHE A 113 -21.43 -5.31 -15.29
C PHE A 113 -21.11 -3.82 -15.15
N MET A 114 -20.44 -3.24 -16.14
CA MET A 114 -20.06 -1.83 -16.13
C MET A 114 -21.28 -0.90 -16.11
N LYS A 115 -22.38 -1.26 -16.79
CA LYS A 115 -23.66 -0.55 -16.72
C LYS A 115 -24.28 -0.61 -15.33
N HIS A 116 -24.31 -1.79 -14.70
CA HIS A 116 -24.81 -1.92 -13.33
C HIS A 116 -23.94 -1.14 -12.32
N LEU A 117 -22.62 -1.12 -12.55
CA LEU A 117 -21.70 -0.35 -11.71
C LEU A 117 -21.93 1.16 -11.88
N SER A 118 -22.14 1.66 -13.09
CA SER A 118 -22.42 3.08 -13.31
C SER A 118 -23.78 3.52 -12.75
N GLU A 119 -24.79 2.66 -12.81
CA GLU A 119 -26.09 2.88 -12.14
C GLU A 119 -25.96 2.92 -10.61
N ALA A 120 -25.03 2.17 -10.04
CA ALA A 120 -24.84 2.10 -8.59
C ALA A 120 -23.92 3.21 -8.05
N ASP A 121 -22.76 3.44 -8.68
CA ASP A 121 -21.82 4.50 -8.34
C ASP A 121 -20.92 4.84 -9.56
N TYR A 122 -21.17 5.98 -10.19
CA TYR A 122 -20.43 6.43 -11.37
C TYR A 122 -18.93 6.63 -11.10
N ARG A 123 -18.53 6.94 -9.85
CA ARG A 123 -17.12 7.16 -9.48
C ARG A 123 -16.38 5.83 -9.44
N LEU A 124 -17.04 4.76 -8.99
CA LEU A 124 -16.47 3.41 -9.02
C LEU A 124 -16.38 2.88 -10.45
N PHE A 125 -17.34 3.24 -11.31
CA PHE A 125 -17.23 2.96 -12.74
C PHE A 125 -15.99 3.62 -13.36
N ASP A 126 -15.77 4.92 -13.09
CA ASP A 126 -14.58 5.64 -13.54
C ASP A 126 -13.30 5.04 -12.95
N PHE A 127 -13.33 4.65 -11.66
CA PHE A 127 -12.22 3.99 -11.00
C PHE A 127 -11.83 2.69 -11.69
N VAL A 128 -12.79 1.80 -11.97
CA VAL A 128 -12.55 0.52 -12.66
C VAL A 128 -11.97 0.76 -14.05
N LYS A 129 -12.49 1.75 -14.80
CA LYS A 129 -11.93 2.12 -16.11
C LYS A 129 -10.50 2.62 -16.01
N VAL A 130 -10.21 3.51 -15.07
CA VAL A 130 -8.86 4.06 -14.88
C VAL A 130 -7.87 2.97 -14.46
N MET A 131 -8.27 2.06 -13.58
CA MET A 131 -7.48 0.88 -13.20
C MET A 131 -7.21 -0.01 -14.41
N ALA A 132 -8.24 -0.31 -15.21
CA ALA A 132 -8.14 -1.13 -16.42
C ALA A 132 -7.19 -0.52 -17.46
N GLU A 133 -7.33 0.77 -17.76
CA GLU A 133 -6.48 1.50 -18.71
C GLU A 133 -5.02 1.60 -18.24
N SER A 134 -4.80 1.54 -16.93
CA SER A 134 -3.47 1.61 -16.33
C SER A 134 -2.69 0.30 -16.47
N VAL A 135 -3.33 -0.82 -16.81
CA VAL A 135 -2.65 -2.11 -16.97
C VAL A 135 -2.06 -2.26 -18.38
N LYS A 136 -0.72 -2.32 -18.46
CA LYS A 136 0.04 -2.68 -19.65
C LYS A 136 0.85 -3.94 -19.37
N ASP A 137 0.46 -5.03 -20.04
CA ASP A 137 1.00 -6.38 -19.80
C ASP A 137 0.89 -6.76 -18.31
N ASP A 138 2.02 -7.13 -17.68
CA ASP A 138 2.13 -7.45 -16.26
C ASP A 138 2.43 -6.24 -15.36
N THR A 139 2.32 -5.02 -15.90
CA THR A 139 2.67 -3.79 -15.18
C THR A 139 1.50 -2.82 -15.11
N MET A 140 1.41 -2.11 -14.00
CA MET A 140 0.52 -0.97 -13.85
C MET A 140 1.30 0.32 -14.13
N VAL A 141 0.77 1.16 -15.02
CA VAL A 141 1.34 2.44 -15.42
C VAL A 141 0.45 3.56 -14.90
N ILE A 142 0.95 4.25 -13.89
CA ILE A 142 0.31 5.42 -13.29
C ILE A 142 0.71 6.63 -14.14
N ASN A 143 -0.27 7.20 -14.84
CA ASN A 143 -0.11 8.30 -15.77
C ASN A 143 -1.00 9.50 -15.39
N SER A 144 -1.00 10.56 -16.20
CA SER A 144 -1.79 11.77 -15.94
C SER A 144 -3.30 11.50 -15.81
N LYS A 145 -3.86 10.50 -16.51
CA LYS A 145 -5.28 10.14 -16.33
C LYS A 145 -5.54 9.58 -14.94
N PHE A 146 -4.65 8.73 -14.44
CA PHE A 146 -4.72 8.20 -13.08
C PHE A 146 -4.70 9.32 -12.05
N TYR A 147 -3.78 10.27 -12.22
CA TYR A 147 -3.67 11.44 -11.35
C TYR A 147 -4.89 12.35 -11.41
N ARG A 148 -5.48 12.55 -12.59
CA ARG A 148 -6.73 13.31 -12.74
C ARG A 148 -7.89 12.66 -12.00
N PHE A 149 -8.00 11.33 -12.05
CA PHE A 149 -9.00 10.60 -11.26
C PHE A 149 -8.84 10.88 -9.76
N ILE A 150 -7.62 10.77 -9.23
CA ILE A 150 -7.34 11.07 -7.82
C ILE A 150 -7.65 12.53 -7.50
N LYS A 151 -7.33 13.48 -8.39
CA LYS A 151 -7.63 14.89 -8.16
C LYS A 151 -9.14 15.18 -8.19
N MET A 152 -9.90 14.45 -9.00
CA MET A 152 -11.35 14.66 -9.14
C MET A 152 -12.15 14.03 -8.00
N TYR A 153 -11.75 12.84 -7.55
CA TYR A 153 -12.53 12.05 -6.60
C TYR A 153 -11.79 11.72 -5.30
N GLY A 154 -10.55 12.17 -5.14
CA GLY A 154 -9.70 11.84 -3.99
C GLY A 154 -10.36 12.20 -2.67
N ASP A 155 -10.96 13.38 -2.57
CA ASP A 155 -11.61 13.85 -1.34
C ASP A 155 -12.87 13.04 -0.98
N ASP A 156 -13.56 12.48 -1.98
CA ASP A 156 -14.73 11.61 -1.77
C ASP A 156 -14.33 10.28 -1.13
N PHE A 157 -13.13 9.79 -1.45
CA PHE A 157 -12.65 8.48 -1.02
C PHE A 157 -11.62 8.54 0.12
N ILE A 158 -10.96 9.68 0.32
CA ILE A 158 -9.89 9.88 1.28
C ILE A 158 -10.33 10.98 2.26
N LYS A 159 -10.82 10.53 3.42
CA LYS A 159 -11.19 11.43 4.51
C LYS A 159 -9.99 11.61 5.44
N GLY A 160 -9.24 12.69 5.26
CA GLY A 160 -8.17 13.09 6.18
C GLY A 160 -7.88 14.58 6.06
N LYS A 161 -7.87 15.32 7.18
CA LYS A 161 -7.46 16.72 7.16
C LYS A 161 -5.93 16.80 7.13
N ILE A 162 -5.39 17.84 6.49
CA ILE A 162 -3.94 18.09 6.45
C ILE A 162 -3.36 18.16 7.88
N GLU A 163 -4.09 18.77 8.81
CA GLU A 163 -3.73 18.85 10.23
C GLU A 163 -3.51 17.47 10.87
N ASP A 164 -4.34 16.48 10.52
CA ASP A 164 -4.20 15.11 11.02
C ASP A 164 -2.96 14.42 10.46
N ILE A 165 -2.61 14.72 9.19
CA ILE A 165 -1.41 14.22 8.53
C ILE A 165 -0.17 14.76 9.24
N GLU A 166 -0.11 16.07 9.48
CA GLU A 166 1.02 16.70 10.17
C GLU A 166 1.20 16.16 11.59
N LYS A 167 0.09 15.95 12.31
CA LYS A 167 0.11 15.31 13.64
C LYS A 167 0.68 13.89 13.58
N ALA A 168 0.22 13.07 12.63
CA ALA A 168 0.72 11.70 12.45
C ALA A 168 2.22 11.67 12.10
N ILE A 169 2.71 12.61 11.28
CA ILE A 169 4.15 12.78 11.01
C ILE A 169 4.89 13.11 12.31
N GLY A 170 4.36 14.04 13.10
CA GLY A 170 4.90 14.43 14.40
C GLY A 170 5.05 13.24 15.37
N GLU A 171 4.01 12.40 15.45
CA GLU A 171 4.01 11.18 16.27
C GLU A 171 5.03 10.13 15.80
N CYS A 172 5.39 10.15 14.50
CA CYS A 172 6.39 9.24 13.94
C CYS A 172 7.84 9.67 14.15
N LYS A 173 8.11 10.97 14.37
CA LYS A 173 9.47 11.52 14.49
C LYS A 173 10.34 10.80 15.54
N PRO A 174 9.85 10.53 16.77
CA PRO A 174 10.67 9.83 17.77
C PRO A 174 11.14 8.44 17.31
N TYR A 175 10.29 7.71 16.57
CA TYR A 175 10.64 6.39 16.04
C TYR A 175 11.68 6.48 14.92
N ILE A 176 11.55 7.48 14.04
CA ILE A 176 12.52 7.77 12.98
C ILE A 176 13.89 8.09 13.59
N ASP A 177 13.93 8.90 14.65
CA ASP A 177 15.17 9.26 15.33
C ASP A 177 15.85 8.04 15.97
N ILE A 178 15.06 7.11 16.56
CA ILE A 178 15.57 5.84 17.07
C ILE A 178 16.17 4.99 15.95
N VAL A 179 15.48 4.87 14.81
CA VAL A 179 15.99 4.11 13.65
C VAL A 179 17.30 4.70 13.16
N ARG A 180 17.38 6.02 12.98
CA ARG A 180 18.58 6.75 12.54
C ARG A 180 19.76 6.57 13.48
N LYS A 181 19.53 6.77 14.78
CA LYS A 181 20.58 6.83 15.77
C LYS A 181 21.09 5.46 16.17
N TYR A 182 20.19 4.48 16.28
CA TYR A 182 20.51 3.20 16.91
C TYR A 182 20.40 2.00 16.00
N VAL A 183 19.42 1.95 15.09
CA VAL A 183 19.19 0.74 14.29
C VAL A 183 20.09 0.75 13.05
N LYS A 184 19.96 1.77 12.21
CA LYS A 184 20.64 1.89 10.92
C LYS A 184 22.18 1.78 11.02
N PRO A 185 22.88 2.44 11.97
CA PRO A 185 24.33 2.34 12.08
C PRO A 185 24.83 0.95 12.47
N ASN A 186 23.96 0.10 13.01
CA ASN A 186 24.30 -1.24 13.46
C ASN A 186 23.98 -2.33 12.42
N ILE A 187 23.24 -2.02 11.34
CA ILE A 187 22.90 -2.98 10.28
C ILE A 187 24.12 -3.43 9.48
N SER A 188 25.03 -2.52 9.17
CA SER A 188 26.23 -2.78 8.36
C SER A 188 27.42 -3.29 9.17
N LYS A 189 27.38 -3.19 10.50
CA LYS A 189 28.42 -3.69 11.39
C LYS A 189 28.28 -5.20 11.58
N SER A 190 29.37 -5.88 11.97
CA SER A 190 29.37 -7.29 12.43
C SER A 190 28.43 -7.57 13.63
N TYR A 191 27.75 -6.53 14.10
CA TYR A 191 26.73 -6.51 15.13
C TYR A 191 25.48 -7.33 14.76
N ILE A 192 25.03 -7.37 13.50
CA ILE A 192 23.86 -8.20 13.13
C ILE A 192 24.31 -9.53 12.52
N PRO A 193 23.73 -10.68 12.92
CA PRO A 193 24.03 -11.97 12.31
C PRO A 193 23.81 -11.93 10.80
N LYS A 194 24.76 -12.49 10.03
CA LYS A 194 24.69 -12.54 8.55
C LYS A 194 23.36 -13.12 8.04
N LYS A 195 22.76 -14.08 8.74
CA LYS A 195 21.44 -14.65 8.39
C LYS A 195 20.33 -13.60 8.41
N THR A 196 20.30 -12.73 9.42
CA THR A 196 19.29 -11.67 9.55
C THR A 196 19.52 -10.57 8.52
N VAL A 197 20.77 -10.19 8.26
CA VAL A 197 21.09 -9.26 7.16
C VAL A 197 20.65 -9.84 5.80
N LYS A 198 20.93 -11.13 5.55
CA LYS A 198 20.52 -11.82 4.32
C LYS A 198 18.99 -11.85 4.17
N GLN A 199 18.24 -12.06 5.25
CA GLN A 199 16.77 -11.99 5.24
C GLN A 199 16.30 -10.59 4.84
N LEU A 200 16.79 -9.54 5.50
CA LEU A 200 16.45 -8.15 5.19
C LEU A 200 16.71 -7.83 3.71
N VAL A 201 17.91 -8.15 3.22
CA VAL A 201 18.30 -7.91 1.82
C VAL A 201 17.40 -8.66 0.85
N ASN A 202 17.05 -9.91 1.14
CA ASN A 202 16.18 -10.70 0.29
C ASN A 202 14.74 -10.17 0.28
N SER A 203 14.19 -9.79 1.44
CA SER A 203 12.86 -9.15 1.53
C SER A 203 12.84 -7.83 0.77
N TYR A 204 13.89 -7.01 0.92
CA TYR A 204 14.01 -5.77 0.17
C TYR A 204 14.10 -6.01 -1.35
N ARG A 205 14.84 -7.04 -1.79
CA ARG A 205 14.90 -7.40 -3.21
C ARG A 205 13.53 -7.80 -3.76
N LYS A 206 12.73 -8.55 -2.99
CA LYS A 206 11.35 -8.91 -3.36
C LYS A 206 10.48 -7.66 -3.50
N LEU A 207 10.50 -6.79 -2.50
CA LEU A 207 9.80 -5.51 -2.55
C LEU A 207 10.22 -4.69 -3.77
N ARG A 208 11.52 -4.57 -4.04
CA ARG A 208 12.03 -3.87 -5.23
C ARG A 208 11.55 -4.52 -6.53
N ALA A 209 11.49 -5.84 -6.60
CA ALA A 209 10.94 -6.54 -7.76
C ALA A 209 9.43 -6.23 -7.93
N ALA A 210 8.66 -6.21 -6.85
CA ALA A 210 7.25 -5.85 -6.87
C ALA A 210 7.04 -4.38 -7.30
N THR A 211 7.81 -3.43 -6.77
CA THR A 211 7.71 -2.01 -7.16
C THR A 211 7.95 -1.78 -8.66
N ARG A 212 8.78 -2.61 -9.32
CA ARG A 212 8.99 -2.52 -10.78
C ARG A 212 7.74 -2.87 -11.59
N LYS A 213 6.78 -3.57 -11.00
CA LYS A 213 5.46 -3.84 -11.59
C LYS A 213 4.57 -2.60 -11.60
N VAL A 214 4.96 -1.52 -10.90
CA VAL A 214 4.25 -0.23 -10.89
C VAL A 214 5.17 0.86 -11.44
N LYS A 215 4.86 1.36 -12.63
CA LYS A 215 5.61 2.42 -13.30
C LYS A 215 4.86 3.73 -13.15
N ILE A 216 5.55 4.79 -12.74
CA ILE A 216 4.98 6.12 -12.60
C ILE A 216 5.56 7.01 -13.69
N SER A 217 4.70 7.61 -14.50
CA SER A 217 5.10 8.57 -15.52
C SER A 217 5.67 9.82 -14.85
N LYS A 218 6.88 10.24 -15.25
CA LYS A 218 7.59 11.39 -14.67
C LYS A 218 6.94 12.76 -14.97
N THR A 219 5.96 12.79 -15.86
CA THR A 219 5.43 14.03 -16.44
C THR A 219 4.53 14.85 -15.50
N GLU A 220 3.99 14.26 -14.42
CA GLU A 220 3.19 14.96 -13.41
C GLU A 220 3.38 14.31 -12.03
N THR A 221 4.39 14.72 -11.26
CA THR A 221 4.47 14.32 -9.83
C THR A 221 3.54 15.23 -9.02
N ILE A 222 2.28 14.81 -8.87
CA ILE A 222 1.42 15.35 -7.81
C ILE A 222 1.96 14.83 -6.47
N ASP A 223 1.98 15.68 -5.44
CA ASP A 223 2.27 15.26 -4.07
C ASP A 223 1.12 14.38 -3.55
N LEU A 224 1.24 13.07 -3.79
CA LEU A 224 0.27 12.08 -3.35
C LEU A 224 0.29 11.83 -1.84
N LYS A 225 1.27 12.39 -1.10
CA LYS A 225 1.36 12.21 0.36
C LYS A 225 0.10 12.70 1.07
N ARG A 226 -0.55 13.75 0.53
CA ARG A 226 -1.82 14.30 1.05
C ARG A 226 -3.00 13.34 0.93
N TYR A 227 -2.88 12.34 0.06
CA TYR A 227 -3.91 11.36 -0.27
C TYR A 227 -3.63 9.99 0.38
N VAL A 228 -2.52 9.85 1.13
CA VAL A 228 -2.19 8.62 1.85
C VAL A 228 -3.05 8.55 3.12
N PRO A 229 -3.77 7.44 3.36
CA PRO A 229 -4.48 7.22 4.63
C PRO A 229 -3.56 7.38 5.83
N LEU A 230 -4.02 8.09 6.87
CA LEU A 230 -3.23 8.41 8.08
C LEU A 230 -2.55 7.18 8.69
N LYS A 231 -3.23 6.04 8.72
CA LYS A 231 -2.71 4.78 9.28
C LYS A 231 -1.48 4.22 8.53
N LEU A 232 -1.21 4.67 7.31
CA LEU A 232 -0.08 4.20 6.49
C LEU A 232 1.10 5.13 6.48
N LEU A 233 0.87 6.39 6.85
CA LEU A 233 1.93 7.38 6.90
C LEU A 233 3.10 6.90 7.79
N PRO A 234 2.87 6.25 8.95
CA PRO A 234 3.93 5.59 9.70
C PRO A 234 4.74 4.56 8.91
N ILE A 235 4.05 3.74 8.10
CA ILE A 235 4.66 2.67 7.32
C ILE A 235 5.57 3.24 6.24
N VAL A 236 5.07 4.26 5.51
CA VAL A 236 5.82 4.96 4.47
C VAL A 236 7.06 5.64 5.05
N LEU A 237 6.91 6.35 6.18
CA LEU A 237 8.01 7.07 6.82
C LEU A 237 9.10 6.14 7.37
N LEU A 238 8.71 5.06 8.06
CA LEU A 238 9.66 4.06 8.56
C LEU A 238 10.42 3.42 7.39
N TYR A 239 9.69 3.02 6.35
CA TYR A 239 10.28 2.44 5.15
C TYR A 239 11.32 3.36 4.50
N GLU A 240 10.97 4.64 4.28
CA GLU A 240 11.89 5.63 3.71
C GLU A 240 13.16 5.76 4.56
N GLU A 241 13.02 5.72 5.89
CA GLU A 241 14.16 5.84 6.78
C GLU A 241 15.11 4.64 6.71
N PHE A 242 14.58 3.41 6.66
CA PHE A 242 15.39 2.19 6.59
C PHE A 242 16.18 2.03 5.28
N LEU A 243 15.80 2.77 4.22
CA LEU A 243 16.40 2.66 2.90
C LEU A 243 17.19 3.89 2.43
N SER A 244 16.94 5.05 3.04
CA SER A 244 17.84 6.21 2.95
C SER A 244 19.22 5.88 3.52
#